data_AF-X1PX46-F1
#
_entry.id   AF-X1PX46-F1
#
_cell.length_a   1.000
_cell.length_b   1.000
_cell.length_c   1.000
_cell.angle_alpha   90.00
_cell.angle_beta   90.00
_cell.angle_gamma   90.00
#
_symmetry.space_group_name_H-M   'P 1'
#
loop_
_entity.id
_entity.type
_entity.pdbx_description
1 polymer ?
#
loop_
_entity_poly.entity_id
_entity_poly.type
_entity_poly.pdbx_seq_one_letter_code
_entity_poly.pdbx_strand_id
1 'polypeptide(L)'
;DYLILESISKGLSVGRLSFYEGADIKFYRVNCPRDLRKAAPFELTKWGRSLYDYLLIAKLVIQGLWLLLWHRRRIRPEELTWSQDNALLCTEAVDIAYDAVGVNIIPLHVCPTPSAFKQAELDGRIEEIKEVFNG
;
A
#
# COMPACT_ATOMS: atom_id res chain seq x y z
N ASP A 1 -16.57 6.24 14.99
CA ASP A 1 -15.19 5.79 14.75
C ASP A 1 -15.18 4.79 13.61
N TYR A 2 -14.16 4.83 12.77
CA TYR A 2 -14.02 3.97 11.59
C TYR A 2 -13.04 2.83 11.88
N LEU A 3 -13.23 1.68 11.24
CA LEU A 3 -12.27 0.57 11.30
C LEU A 3 -11.30 0.68 10.13
N ILE A 4 -10.04 0.35 10.39
CA ILE A 4 -8.98 0.28 9.40
C ILE A 4 -8.43 -1.15 9.36
N LEU A 5 -8.16 -1.65 8.16
CA LEU A 5 -7.44 -2.90 7.95
C LEU A 5 -6.04 -2.54 7.45
N GLU A 6 -5.02 -2.86 8.23
CA GLU A 6 -3.67 -2.39 8.02
C GLU A 6 -2.64 -3.49 8.28
N SER A 7 -1.55 -3.49 7.53
CA SER A 7 -0.36 -4.25 7.89
C SER A 7 0.60 -3.33 8.63
N ILE A 8 0.82 -3.59 9.92
CA ILE A 8 1.73 -2.84 10.79
C ILE A 8 2.76 -3.79 11.37
N SER A 9 3.67 -3.31 12.23
CA SER A 9 4.73 -4.10 12.88
C SER A 9 4.32 -5.47 13.47
N LYS A 10 3.02 -5.68 13.74
CA LYS A 10 2.42 -6.92 14.26
C LYS A 10 1.83 -7.85 13.16
N GLY A 11 1.95 -7.48 11.89
CA GLY A 11 1.30 -8.11 10.74
C GLY A 11 -0.03 -7.45 10.36
N LEU A 12 -0.82 -8.17 9.56
CA LEU A 12 -2.15 -7.75 9.15
C LEU A 12 -3.10 -7.70 10.36
N SER A 13 -3.73 -6.55 10.59
CA SER A 13 -4.53 -6.28 11.79
C SER A 13 -5.68 -5.32 11.51
N VAL A 14 -6.71 -5.38 12.36
CA VAL A 14 -7.84 -4.45 12.34
C VAL A 14 -7.66 -3.44 13.48
N GLY A 15 -7.53 -2.17 13.12
CA GLY A 15 -7.39 -1.04 14.03
C GLY A 15 -8.63 -0.14 14.04
N ARG A 16 -8.64 0.81 14.98
CA ARG A 16 -9.56 1.95 15.00
C ARG A 16 -8.87 3.16 14.39
N LEU A 17 -9.56 3.89 13.52
CA LEU A 17 -9.02 5.11 12.92
C LEU A 17 -8.68 6.16 13.99
N SER A 18 -9.43 6.20 15.08
CA SER A 18 -9.15 7.08 16.22
C SER A 18 -7.77 6.87 16.86
N PHE A 19 -7.08 5.75 16.63
CA PHE A 19 -5.70 5.59 17.11
C PHE A 19 -4.72 6.58 16.47
N TYR A 20 -5.10 7.15 15.32
CA TYR A 20 -4.32 8.15 14.59
C TYR A 20 -4.85 9.58 14.81
N GLU A 21 -5.69 9.80 15.82
CA GLU A 21 -6.19 11.15 16.15
C GLU A 21 -5.03 12.13 16.37
N GLY A 22 -5.11 13.31 15.72
CA GLY A 22 -4.06 14.32 15.75
C GLY A 22 -2.91 14.12 14.76
N ALA A 23 -2.88 13.02 14.00
CA ALA A 23 -1.94 12.84 12.89
C ALA A 23 -2.40 13.58 11.62
N ASP A 24 -1.46 13.98 10.77
CA ASP A 24 -1.75 14.47 9.41
C ASP A 24 -2.06 13.28 8.49
N ILE A 25 -3.35 12.96 8.34
CA ILE A 25 -3.84 11.82 7.56
C ILE A 25 -4.49 12.32 6.28
N LYS A 26 -4.12 11.67 5.17
CA LYS A 26 -4.77 11.86 3.87
C LYS A 26 -5.54 10.61 3.47
N PHE A 27 -6.75 10.80 2.97
CA PHE A 27 -7.59 9.72 2.49
C PHE A 27 -7.58 9.68 0.98
N TYR A 28 -7.42 8.49 0.41
CA TYR A 28 -7.45 8.27 -1.02
C TYR A 28 -8.54 7.27 -1.37
N ARG A 29 -9.12 7.43 -2.56
CA ARG A 29 -10.12 6.54 -3.15
C ARG A 29 -9.57 5.95 -4.44
N VAL A 30 -9.62 4.63 -4.56
CA VAL A 30 -9.29 3.95 -5.83
C VAL A 30 -10.38 4.22 -6.85
N ASN A 31 -9.98 4.58 -8.07
CA ASN A 31 -10.87 4.84 -9.18
C ASN A 31 -11.32 3.51 -9.82
N CYS A 32 -12.28 2.85 -9.18
CA CYS A 32 -12.90 1.63 -9.69
C CYS A 32 -14.39 1.52 -9.27
N PRO A 33 -15.15 0.61 -9.92
CA PRO A 33 -16.54 0.33 -9.55
C PRO A 33 -16.75 0.11 -8.05
N ARG A 34 -17.90 0.57 -7.54
CA ARG A 34 -18.17 0.61 -6.09
C ARG A 34 -18.21 -0.78 -5.45
N ASP A 35 -18.69 -1.77 -6.20
CA ASP A 35 -18.70 -3.18 -5.84
C ASP A 35 -17.28 -3.73 -5.64
N LEU A 36 -16.35 -3.44 -6.56
CA LEU A 36 -14.96 -3.86 -6.41
C LEU A 36 -14.27 -3.18 -5.23
N ARG A 37 -14.50 -1.87 -5.01
CA ARG A 37 -14.01 -1.16 -3.82
C ARG A 37 -14.50 -1.77 -2.52
N LYS A 38 -15.75 -2.24 -2.49
CA LYS A 38 -16.31 -2.91 -1.32
C LYS A 38 -15.73 -4.30 -1.13
N ALA A 39 -15.42 -5.01 -2.20
CA ALA A 39 -14.86 -6.37 -2.17
C ALA A 39 -13.40 -6.41 -1.71
N ALA A 40 -12.58 -5.43 -2.10
CA ALA A 40 -11.13 -5.43 -1.83
C ALA A 40 -10.75 -5.66 -0.34
N PRO A 41 -11.37 -4.97 0.65
CA PRO A 41 -11.08 -5.24 2.05
C PRO A 41 -11.42 -6.68 2.49
N PHE A 42 -12.47 -7.29 1.92
CA PHE A 42 -12.83 -8.68 2.25
C PHE A 42 -11.82 -9.66 1.68
N GLU A 43 -11.31 -9.43 0.46
CA GLU A 43 -10.23 -10.25 -0.10
C GLU A 43 -8.98 -10.19 0.78
N LEU A 44 -8.64 -9.01 1.32
CA LEU A 44 -7.51 -8.88 2.24
C LEU A 44 -7.69 -9.70 3.52
N THR A 45 -8.92 -9.88 4.02
CA THR A 45 -9.14 -10.74 5.21
C THR A 45 -8.77 -12.21 4.99
N LYS A 46 -8.75 -12.70 3.74
CA LYS A 46 -8.33 -14.07 3.41
C LYS A 46 -6.84 -14.32 3.67
N TRP A 47 -6.04 -13.25 3.74
CA TRP A 47 -4.62 -13.32 4.09
C TRP A 47 -4.38 -13.51 5.60
N GLY A 48 -5.43 -13.45 6.43
CA GLY A 48 -5.39 -13.89 7.83
C GLY A 48 -4.30 -13.20 8.66
N ARG A 49 -3.47 -13.98 9.36
CA ARG A 49 -2.37 -13.49 10.22
C ARG A 49 -1.04 -13.39 9.46
N SER A 50 -1.06 -12.84 8.25
CA SER A 50 0.19 -12.51 7.55
C SER A 50 1.08 -11.66 8.44
N LEU A 51 2.35 -12.05 8.55
CA LEU A 51 3.34 -11.34 9.36
C LEU A 51 3.74 -10.02 8.68
N TYR A 52 4.44 -9.15 9.39
CA TYR A 52 5.01 -7.95 8.78
C TYR A 52 6.37 -8.26 8.15
N ASP A 53 6.59 -7.83 6.91
CA ASP A 53 7.80 -8.18 6.16
C ASP A 53 8.99 -7.25 6.46
N TYR A 54 9.64 -7.47 7.60
CA TYR A 54 10.85 -6.73 7.97
C TYR A 54 12.06 -7.01 7.07
N LEU A 55 12.15 -8.22 6.50
CA LEU A 55 13.27 -8.59 5.63
C LEU A 55 13.19 -7.85 4.31
N LEU A 56 11.98 -7.70 3.76
CA LEU A 56 11.75 -6.93 2.56
C LEU A 56 12.14 -5.46 2.75
N ILE A 57 11.87 -4.85 3.90
CA ILE A 57 12.34 -3.48 4.20
C ILE A 57 13.86 -3.38 4.08
N ALA A 58 14.59 -4.28 4.75
CA ALA A 58 16.05 -4.28 4.70
C ALA A 58 16.56 -4.47 3.26
N LYS A 59 15.96 -5.40 2.50
CA LYS A 59 16.29 -5.66 1.09
C LYS A 59 16.04 -4.43 0.21
N LEU A 60 14.91 -3.74 0.38
CA LEU A 60 14.58 -2.52 -0.37
C LEU A 60 15.53 -1.37 -0.04
N VAL A 61 15.93 -1.20 1.23
CA VAL A 61 16.92 -0.19 1.65
C VAL A 61 18.28 -0.46 1.00
N ILE A 62 18.76 -1.71 1.05
CA ILE A 62 20.06 -2.09 0.45
C ILE A 62 20.04 -1.86 -1.06
N GLN A 63 18.99 -2.31 -1.75
CA GLN A 63 18.82 -2.07 -3.19
C GLN A 63 18.75 -0.57 -3.52
N GLY A 64 18.00 0.19 -2.73
CA GLY A 64 17.87 1.63 -2.90
C GLY A 64 19.22 2.35 -2.78
N LEU A 65 20.00 2.04 -1.74
CA LEU A 65 21.34 2.61 -1.57
C LEU A 65 22.28 2.24 -2.72
N TRP A 66 22.25 0.98 -3.17
CA TRP A 66 23.06 0.52 -4.30
C TRP A 66 22.71 1.27 -5.59
N LEU A 67 21.42 1.37 -5.93
CA LEU A 67 20.95 2.09 -7.12
C LEU A 67 21.25 3.59 -7.04
N LEU A 68 21.15 4.19 -5.86
CA LEU A 68 21.49 5.60 -5.65
C LEU A 68 22.98 5.86 -5.90
N LEU A 69 23.86 5.01 -5.37
CA LEU A 69 25.30 5.13 -5.55
C LEU A 69 25.71 4.95 -7.02
N TRP A 70 25.05 4.02 -7.72
CA TRP A 70 25.36 3.72 -9.11
C TRP A 70 24.81 4.75 -10.10
N HIS A 71 23.54 5.15 -9.96
CA HIS A 71 22.88 6.01 -10.96
C HIS A 71 22.85 7.50 -10.59
N ARG A 72 23.09 7.87 -9.32
CA ARG A 72 23.06 9.26 -8.82
C ARG A 72 21.81 10.06 -9.21
N ARG A 73 20.68 9.37 -9.42
CA ARG A 73 19.36 9.96 -9.76
C ARG A 73 18.28 9.38 -8.87
N ARG A 74 17.07 9.95 -8.97
CA ARG A 74 15.88 9.37 -8.33
C ARG A 74 15.63 7.95 -8.88
N ILE A 75 15.39 7.04 -7.95
CA ILE A 75 15.12 5.63 -8.20
C ILE A 75 13.64 5.50 -8.53
N ARG A 76 13.32 4.73 -9.56
CA ARG A 76 11.94 4.46 -9.94
C ARG A 76 11.46 3.12 -9.35
N PRO A 77 10.17 2.98 -9.00
CA PRO A 77 9.65 1.75 -8.40
C PRO A 77 9.85 0.49 -9.25
N GLU A 78 9.91 0.62 -10.57
CA GLU A 78 10.10 -0.49 -11.51
C GLU A 78 11.52 -1.06 -11.47
N GLU A 79 12.46 -0.35 -10.84
CA GLU A 79 13.87 -0.74 -10.74
C GLU A 79 14.16 -1.57 -9.48
N LEU A 80 13.18 -1.68 -8.57
CA LEU A 80 13.29 -2.42 -7.33
C LEU A 80 12.84 -3.87 -7.54
N THR A 81 13.68 -4.83 -7.16
CA THR A 81 13.28 -6.24 -7.15
C THR A 81 12.56 -6.58 -5.85
N TRP A 82 11.43 -7.26 -5.99
CA TRP A 82 10.53 -7.61 -4.90
C TRP A 82 9.93 -9.00 -5.15
N SER A 83 9.63 -9.72 -4.07
CA SER A 83 8.95 -11.01 -4.08
C SER A 83 7.82 -10.94 -3.07
N GLN A 84 6.63 -11.38 -3.48
CA GLN A 84 5.50 -11.56 -2.57
C GLN A 84 5.73 -12.83 -1.75
N ASP A 85 5.75 -12.67 -0.43
CA ASP A 85 5.81 -13.78 0.53
C ASP A 85 4.58 -13.74 1.45
N ASN A 86 4.49 -14.64 2.44
CA ASN A 86 3.38 -14.67 3.41
C ASN A 86 3.41 -13.51 4.43
N ALA A 87 4.32 -12.55 4.25
CA ALA A 87 4.45 -11.36 5.05
C ALA A 87 4.16 -10.12 4.18
N LEU A 88 3.46 -9.13 4.73
CA LEU A 88 2.96 -7.98 3.97
C LEU A 88 3.51 -6.67 4.54
N LEU A 89 4.07 -5.82 3.68
CA LEU A 89 4.23 -4.41 4.00
C LEU A 89 2.88 -3.68 4.00
N CYS A 90 2.83 -2.52 4.65
CA CYS A 90 1.63 -1.68 4.70
C CYS A 90 1.12 -1.31 3.29
N THR A 91 2.03 -1.04 2.36
CA THR A 91 1.71 -0.67 0.98
C THR A 91 1.36 -1.88 0.10
N GLU A 92 1.98 -3.04 0.32
CA GLU A 92 1.62 -4.29 -0.34
C GLU A 92 0.23 -4.77 0.04
N ALA A 93 -0.14 -4.66 1.33
CA ALA A 93 -1.44 -5.11 1.80
C ALA A 93 -2.58 -4.40 1.05
N VAL A 94 -2.42 -3.10 0.79
CA VAL A 94 -3.40 -2.32 0.02
C VAL A 94 -3.41 -2.76 -1.44
N ASP A 95 -2.25 -2.92 -2.08
CA ASP A 95 -2.16 -3.28 -3.49
C ASP A 95 -2.74 -4.68 -3.75
N ILE A 96 -2.36 -5.68 -2.95
CA ILE A 96 -2.85 -7.06 -3.03
C ILE A 96 -4.37 -7.14 -2.84
N ALA A 97 -4.94 -6.33 -1.96
CA ALA A 97 -6.39 -6.30 -1.73
C ALA A 97 -7.15 -5.93 -3.02
N TYR A 98 -6.61 -4.98 -3.79
CA TYR A 98 -7.24 -4.50 -5.01
C TYR A 98 -6.90 -5.38 -6.23
N ASP A 99 -5.68 -5.92 -6.30
CA ASP A 99 -5.32 -6.92 -7.31
C ASP A 99 -6.21 -8.16 -7.23
N ALA A 100 -6.56 -8.61 -6.02
CA ALA A 100 -7.45 -9.76 -5.80
C ALA A 100 -8.87 -9.56 -6.36
N VAL A 101 -9.31 -8.31 -6.56
CA VAL A 101 -10.59 -7.97 -7.19
C VAL A 101 -10.43 -7.50 -8.64
N GLY A 102 -9.25 -7.68 -9.23
CA GLY A 102 -8.94 -7.32 -10.61
C GLY A 102 -8.73 -5.82 -10.84
N VAL A 103 -8.36 -5.07 -9.80
CA VAL A 103 -8.10 -3.63 -9.88
C VAL A 103 -6.64 -3.36 -9.53
N ASN A 104 -5.83 -3.06 -10.54
CA ASN A 104 -4.41 -2.83 -10.34
C ASN A 104 -4.17 -1.36 -9.99
N ILE A 105 -3.95 -1.05 -8.70
CA ILE A 105 -3.54 0.30 -8.29
C ILE A 105 -2.15 0.56 -8.84
N ILE A 106 -1.21 -0.30 -8.47
CA ILE A 106 0.15 -0.30 -9.00
C ILE A 106 0.21 -1.25 -10.20
N PRO A 107 0.94 -0.94 -11.28
CA PRO A 107 1.10 -1.85 -12.40
C PRO A 107 1.71 -3.19 -11.96
N LEU A 108 1.30 -4.29 -12.62
CA LEU A 108 1.85 -5.62 -12.36
C LEU A 108 3.39 -5.60 -12.48
N HIS A 109 4.04 -6.31 -11.56
CA HIS A 109 5.51 -6.41 -11.45
C HIS A 109 6.23 -5.13 -11.01
N VAL A 110 5.51 -4.10 -10.56
CA VAL A 110 6.10 -2.91 -9.97
C VAL A 110 5.98 -3.01 -8.45
N CYS A 111 7.08 -2.73 -7.73
CA CYS A 111 7.08 -2.80 -6.28
C CYS A 111 6.13 -1.71 -5.70
N PRO A 112 5.15 -2.08 -4.85
CA PRO A 112 4.16 -1.14 -4.31
C PRO A 112 4.79 -0.30 -3.20
N THR A 113 5.60 0.68 -3.60
CA THR A 113 6.26 1.66 -2.72
C THR A 113 5.40 2.91 -2.55
N PRO A 114 5.62 3.75 -1.52
CA PRO A 114 4.91 5.02 -1.39
C PRO A 114 5.02 5.92 -2.64
N SER A 115 6.15 5.90 -3.33
CA SER A 115 6.32 6.61 -4.61
C SER A 115 5.48 6.02 -5.74
N ALA A 116 5.26 4.70 -5.77
CA ALA A 116 4.36 4.07 -6.73
C ALA A 116 2.90 4.51 -6.51
N PHE A 117 2.47 4.63 -5.25
CA PHE A 117 1.15 5.19 -4.93
C PHE A 117 1.04 6.67 -5.34
N LYS A 118 2.11 7.46 -5.16
CA LYS A 118 2.12 8.84 -5.65
C LYS A 118 2.00 8.91 -7.17
N GLN A 119 2.63 7.98 -7.90
CA GLN A 119 2.47 7.89 -9.35
C GLN A 119 1.04 7.47 -9.72
N ALA A 120 0.45 6.51 -9.01
CA ALA A 120 -0.94 6.09 -9.22
C ALA A 120 -1.95 7.24 -9.01
N GLU A 121 -1.66 8.18 -8.10
CA GLU A 121 -2.44 9.41 -7.92
C GLU A 121 -2.33 10.32 -9.15
N LEU A 122 -1.11 10.56 -9.64
CA LEU A 122 -0.86 11.37 -10.85
C LEU A 122 -1.52 10.75 -12.10
N ASP A 123 -1.54 9.43 -12.17
CA ASP A 123 -2.14 8.66 -13.27
C ASP A 123 -3.67 8.55 -13.14
N GLY A 124 -4.29 9.11 -12.10
CA GLY A 124 -5.74 9.09 -11.88
C GLY A 124 -6.32 7.73 -11.49
N ARG A 125 -5.47 6.79 -11.03
CA ARG A 125 -5.89 5.48 -10.50
C ARG A 125 -6.38 5.58 -9.07
N ILE A 126 -5.87 6.55 -8.32
CA ILE A 126 -6.38 6.92 -7.00
C ILE A 126 -6.59 8.44 -6.95
N GLU A 127 -7.54 8.88 -6.13
CA GLU A 127 -7.87 10.29 -5.95
C GLU A 127 -7.92 10.63 -4.46
N GLU A 128 -7.29 11.75 -4.07
CA GLU A 128 -7.37 12.25 -2.70
C GLU A 128 -8.81 12.72 -2.39
N ILE A 129 -9.43 12.15 -1.36
CA ILE A 129 -10.70 12.61 -0.82
C ILE A 129 -10.42 13.83 0.05
N LYS A 130 -10.72 15.02 -0.47
CA LYS A 130 -10.57 16.29 0.25
C LYS A 130 -11.68 16.58 1.25
N GLU A 131 -12.68 15.70 1.36
CA GLU A 131 -13.75 15.87 2.34
C GLU A 131 -13.19 15.71 3.75
N VAL A 132 -13.41 16.74 4.56
CA VAL A 132 -13.17 16.71 6.00
C VAL A 132 -14.08 15.62 6.56
N PHE A 133 -13.50 14.55 7.11
CA PHE A 133 -14.23 13.64 7.97
C PHE A 133 -14.61 14.42 9.23
N ASN A 134 -15.69 15.20 9.16
CA ASN A 134 -16.34 15.82 10.31
C ASN A 134 -16.99 14.68 11.10
N GLY A 135 -16.23 14.14 12.05
CA GLY A 135 -16.72 13.32 13.15
C GLY A 135 -16.83 14.17 14.40
#